data_AF-A0A4R4T914-F1
#
_entry.id   AF-A0A4R4T914-F1
#
_cell.length_a   1.000
_cell.length_b   1.000
_cell.length_c   1.000
_cell.angle_alpha   90.00
_cell.angle_beta   90.00
_cell.angle_gamma   90.00
#
_symmetry.space_group_name_H-M   'P 1'
#
loop_
_entity.id
_entity.type
_entity.pdbx_description
1 polymer ?
#
loop_
_entity_poly.entity_id
_entity_poly.type
_entity_poly.pdbx_seq_one_letter_code
_entity_poly.pdbx_strand_id
1 'polypeptide(L)'
;MRATGCLVVPVVIGRAPAWTVGPLPSSALWPSSSPQARVADDAARLRYFEPRIAQTLYGTASGAAVRWHRVATTTWDGVTVLAVEVLRAPAGSGANHGLAVLHLRLGGDPVAELAGLRDLSGVNGPRWQSVLPAGTGVAPGARRASTVCHVTFDGPTPAGMSAAYDAWPARDQWLWQLASATTESVFPPDVEDASLLAGRVRFSADWQALVLRDGASFVGTTPDPGGTDTFHAAAQTYVHSIYLDVLLLGRLQADALNALANQIADVPLPRFGAGGLQAVEGRLIELRRAFGRDVITAHDKGNEILDRYVTQHRVPELRARLVEDLTDSARFVEAAAARSTNAALGLVAVLGLPFGLSYAAGALWGANGVRGLLVWTGVAVALSLVLTTLSPVRAMLRDLGNRLERP
;
A
#
# COMPACT_ATOMS: atom_id res chain seq x y z
N MET A 1 -2.78 33.33 13.22
CA MET A 1 -2.85 32.02 12.52
C MET A 1 -2.43 30.89 13.46
N ARG A 2 -3.13 29.75 13.43
CA ARG A 2 -2.72 28.49 14.07
C ARG A 2 -2.51 27.44 12.99
N ALA A 3 -1.41 26.70 13.09
CA ALA A 3 -1.08 25.66 12.12
C ALA A 3 -0.58 24.40 12.82
N THR A 4 -1.20 23.27 12.51
CA THR A 4 -0.76 21.95 12.95
C THR A 4 -0.76 20.97 11.79
N GLY A 5 -0.04 19.86 11.93
CA GLY A 5 -0.04 18.86 10.88
C GLY A 5 0.49 17.51 11.30
N CYS A 6 0.51 16.58 10.36
CA CYS A 6 1.09 15.27 10.49
C CYS A 6 2.03 15.04 9.32
N LEU A 7 3.21 14.46 9.61
CA LEU A 7 4.12 13.93 8.61
C LEU A 7 4.00 12.41 8.59
N VAL A 8 3.59 11.86 7.45
CA VAL A 8 3.37 10.42 7.25
C VAL A 8 4.54 9.86 6.46
N VAL A 9 5.28 8.94 7.07
CA VAL A 9 6.55 8.41 6.58
C VAL A 9 6.45 6.90 6.40
N PRO A 10 6.73 6.35 5.21
CA PRO A 10 6.85 4.91 5.04
C PRO A 10 8.02 4.37 5.87
N VAL A 11 7.79 3.31 6.63
CA VAL A 11 8.80 2.71 7.52
C VAL A 11 8.84 1.19 7.40
N VAL A 12 9.97 0.61 7.81
CA VAL A 12 10.14 -0.80 8.09
C VAL A 12 10.25 -0.98 9.60
N ILE A 13 9.43 -1.87 10.16
CA ILE A 13 9.24 -2.13 11.59
C ILE A 13 9.72 -3.55 11.89
N GLY A 14 11.00 -3.70 12.23
CA GLY A 14 11.63 -5.02 12.43
C GLY A 14 11.11 -5.80 13.63
N ARG A 15 10.65 -5.11 14.68
CA ARG A 15 10.02 -5.71 15.86
C ARG A 15 8.92 -4.82 16.41
N ALA A 16 8.00 -5.37 17.20
CA ALA A 16 7.01 -4.58 17.91
C ALA A 16 7.70 -3.52 18.80
N PRO A 17 7.36 -2.23 18.65
CA PRO A 17 7.89 -1.17 19.50
C PRO A 17 7.52 -1.39 20.98
N ALA A 18 8.44 -1.07 21.89
CA ALA A 18 8.18 -1.00 23.33
C ALA A 18 7.51 0.34 23.70
N TRP A 19 6.45 0.69 22.97
CA TRP A 19 5.67 1.91 23.12
C TRP A 19 4.23 1.57 23.55
N THR A 20 3.46 2.58 23.94
CA THR A 20 2.05 2.38 24.29
C THR A 20 1.29 1.84 23.09
N VAL A 21 0.53 0.75 23.28
CA VAL A 21 -0.29 0.15 22.23
C VAL A 21 -1.54 0.99 21.98
N GLY A 22 -1.96 1.06 20.72
CA GLY A 22 -3.15 1.77 20.28
C GLY A 22 -2.84 3.13 19.65
N PRO A 23 -3.87 3.79 19.09
CA PRO A 23 -3.73 5.10 18.50
C PRO A 23 -3.42 6.16 19.58
N LEU A 24 -2.75 7.23 19.19
CA LEU A 24 -2.48 8.38 20.06
C LEU A 24 -3.81 9.04 20.48
N PRO A 25 -4.11 9.14 21.79
CA PRO A 25 -5.32 9.82 22.26
C PRO A 25 -5.20 11.33 22.03
N SER A 26 -6.28 11.96 21.56
CA SER A 26 -6.26 13.39 21.27
C SER A 26 -5.98 14.27 22.50
N SER A 27 -6.39 13.80 23.69
CA SER A 27 -6.13 14.48 24.97
C SER A 27 -4.63 14.58 25.32
N ALA A 28 -3.79 13.69 24.76
CA ALA A 28 -2.33 13.77 24.97
C ALA A 28 -1.69 14.91 24.18
N LEU A 29 -2.34 15.40 23.11
CA LEU A 29 -1.84 16.49 22.28
C LEU A 29 -2.55 17.82 22.57
N TRP A 30 -3.86 17.75 22.81
CA TRP A 30 -4.71 18.93 23.04
C TRP A 30 -5.54 18.68 24.30
N PRO A 31 -4.94 18.78 25.49
CA PRO A 31 -5.69 18.67 26.73
C PRO A 31 -6.74 19.79 26.76
N SER A 32 -8.00 19.40 26.92
CA SER A 32 -9.09 20.33 27.17
C SER A 32 -9.53 20.21 28.61
N SER A 33 -9.79 21.35 29.25
CA SER A 33 -10.40 21.44 30.57
C SER A 33 -11.92 21.22 30.55
N SER A 34 -12.50 21.08 29.36
CA SER A 34 -13.94 20.98 29.18
C SER A 34 -14.43 19.54 29.29
N PRO A 35 -15.46 19.27 30.12
CA PRO A 35 -16.09 17.96 30.16
C PRO A 35 -16.85 17.61 28.86
N GLN A 36 -17.08 18.60 27.98
CA GLN A 36 -17.66 18.40 26.64
C GLN A 36 -16.60 18.22 25.55
N ALA A 37 -15.31 18.28 25.90
CA ALA A 37 -14.24 18.07 24.95
C ALA A 37 -14.39 16.69 24.30
N ARG A 38 -14.61 16.68 22.99
CA ARG A 38 -14.68 15.43 22.24
C ARG A 38 -13.29 14.82 22.21
N VAL A 39 -13.10 13.75 22.98
CA VAL A 39 -11.86 12.96 22.94
C VAL A 39 -12.00 11.95 21.80
N ALA A 40 -11.09 11.99 20.84
CA ALA A 40 -10.93 10.93 19.84
C ALA A 40 -9.95 9.88 20.40
N ASP A 41 -10.36 9.23 21.49
CA ASP A 41 -9.63 8.11 22.07
C ASP A 41 -9.88 6.82 21.28
N ASP A 42 -9.26 5.73 21.72
CA ASP A 42 -9.39 4.41 21.08
C ASP A 42 -10.86 3.97 20.96
N ALA A 43 -11.65 4.12 22.04
CA ALA A 43 -13.06 3.73 22.05
C ALA A 43 -13.91 4.57 21.06
N ALA A 44 -13.69 5.88 21.01
CA ALA A 44 -14.39 6.76 20.07
C ALA A 44 -14.02 6.46 18.61
N ARG A 45 -12.73 6.21 18.34
CA ARG A 45 -12.23 5.86 17.01
C ARG A 45 -12.76 4.50 16.56
N LEU A 46 -12.78 3.49 17.43
CA LEU A 46 -13.34 2.17 17.15
C LEU A 46 -14.82 2.22 16.71
N ARG A 47 -15.62 3.13 17.28
CA ARG A 47 -17.03 3.31 16.90
C ARG A 47 -17.23 4.05 15.58
N TYR A 48 -16.22 4.79 15.11
CA TYR A 48 -16.32 5.57 13.89
C TYR A 48 -16.15 4.71 12.63
N PHE A 49 -15.30 3.68 12.73
CA PHE A 49 -14.96 2.79 11.63
C PHE A 49 -15.78 1.50 11.68
N GLU A 50 -16.04 0.94 10.50
CA GLU A 50 -16.55 -0.42 10.39
C GLU A 50 -15.60 -1.40 11.11
N PRO A 51 -16.09 -2.44 11.81
CA PRO A 51 -15.26 -3.29 12.67
C PRO A 51 -14.01 -3.86 11.98
N ARG A 52 -14.13 -4.22 10.71
CA ARG A 52 -13.02 -4.75 9.91
C ARG A 52 -11.93 -3.71 9.62
N ILE A 53 -12.34 -2.47 9.36
CA ILE A 53 -11.41 -1.34 9.13
C ILE A 53 -10.73 -0.96 10.44
N ALA A 54 -11.48 -0.94 11.53
CA ALA A 54 -10.95 -0.78 12.86
C ALA A 54 -9.87 -1.84 13.18
N GLN A 55 -10.08 -3.11 12.83
CA GLN A 55 -9.06 -4.16 13.01
C GLN A 55 -7.78 -3.89 12.22
N THR A 56 -7.89 -3.38 10.99
CA THR A 56 -6.73 -3.00 10.17
C THR A 56 -5.94 -1.85 10.80
N LEU A 57 -6.62 -0.87 11.40
CA LEU A 57 -5.99 0.34 11.95
C LEU A 57 -5.54 0.22 13.41
N TYR A 58 -6.21 -0.60 14.22
CA TYR A 58 -6.03 -0.68 15.67
C TYR A 58 -5.69 -2.08 16.17
N GLY A 59 -5.92 -3.12 15.36
CA GLY A 59 -5.66 -4.51 15.70
C GLY A 59 -6.89 -5.21 16.28
N THR A 60 -6.72 -6.44 16.73
CA THR A 60 -7.77 -7.22 17.43
C THR A 60 -7.36 -7.49 18.87
N ALA A 61 -8.33 -7.68 19.76
CA ALA A 61 -8.06 -8.01 21.16
C ALA A 61 -7.27 -9.31 21.36
N SER A 62 -7.39 -10.27 20.43
CA SER A 62 -6.68 -11.55 20.45
C SER A 62 -5.46 -11.61 19.52
N GLY A 63 -5.21 -10.54 18.74
CA GLY A 63 -4.15 -10.50 17.73
C GLY A 63 -2.93 -9.71 18.17
N ALA A 64 -1.93 -9.67 17.30
CA ALA A 64 -0.78 -8.81 17.50
C ALA A 64 -1.20 -7.33 17.39
N ALA A 65 -0.66 -6.50 18.29
CA ALA A 65 -0.79 -5.05 18.18
C ALA A 65 -0.28 -4.60 16.80
N VAL A 66 -1.00 -3.66 16.18
CA VAL A 66 -0.63 -3.09 14.87
C VAL A 66 -0.34 -1.60 14.95
N ARG A 67 -0.69 -0.93 16.05
CA ARG A 67 -0.47 0.50 16.24
C ARG A 67 0.13 0.78 17.60
N TRP A 68 1.09 1.69 17.63
CA TRP A 68 1.74 2.15 18.85
C TRP A 68 1.96 3.65 18.79
N HIS A 69 2.05 4.30 19.95
CA HIS A 69 2.34 5.72 20.04
C HIS A 69 3.28 6.07 21.19
N ARG A 70 3.94 7.22 21.06
CA ARG A 70 4.74 7.85 22.09
C ARG A 70 4.56 9.37 22.02
N VAL A 71 4.24 10.00 23.14
CA VAL A 71 4.33 11.46 23.28
C VAL A 71 5.82 11.81 23.35
N ALA A 72 6.25 12.72 22.49
CA ALA A 72 7.64 13.11 22.37
C ALA A 72 7.71 14.55 21.86
N THR A 73 8.11 15.46 22.74
CA THR A 73 8.27 16.87 22.39
C THR A 73 9.71 17.14 21.96
N THR A 74 9.92 17.37 20.66
CA THR A 74 11.21 17.79 20.12
C THR A 74 11.01 18.84 19.04
N THR A 75 12.00 19.70 18.81
CA THR A 75 11.92 20.76 17.79
C THR A 75 12.89 20.47 16.64
N TRP A 76 12.41 20.64 15.42
CA TRP A 76 13.14 20.50 14.18
C TRP A 76 12.95 21.75 13.33
N ASP A 77 14.01 22.54 13.15
CA ASP A 77 13.98 23.70 12.23
C ASP A 77 12.78 24.64 12.48
N GLY A 78 12.41 24.85 13.76
CA GLY A 78 11.25 25.66 14.16
C GLY A 78 9.93 24.89 14.31
N VAL A 79 9.82 23.70 13.73
CA VAL A 79 8.64 22.82 13.86
C VAL A 79 8.72 22.00 15.13
N THR A 80 7.65 21.98 15.94
CA THR A 80 7.59 21.11 17.13
C THR A 80 6.93 19.79 16.79
N VAL A 81 7.65 18.68 16.91
CA VAL A 81 7.07 17.33 16.98
C VAL A 81 6.50 17.15 18.39
N LEU A 82 5.23 16.77 18.49
CA LEU A 82 4.50 16.60 19.74
C LEU A 82 4.39 15.13 20.15
N ALA A 83 4.22 14.25 19.16
CA ALA A 83 4.11 12.82 19.36
C ALA A 83 4.41 12.06 18.06
N VAL A 84 4.61 10.76 18.22
CA VAL A 84 4.87 9.84 17.11
C VAL A 84 3.95 8.63 17.26
N GLU A 85 3.32 8.23 16.16
CA GLU A 85 2.65 6.94 16.02
C GLU A 85 3.40 6.06 15.02
N VAL A 86 3.29 4.75 15.20
CA VAL A 86 3.72 3.76 14.22
C VAL A 86 2.57 2.80 13.98
N LEU A 87 2.23 2.59 12.72
CA LEU A 87 1.17 1.71 12.24
C LEU A 87 1.80 0.64 11.33
N ARG A 88 1.68 -0.63 11.72
CA ARG A 88 2.10 -1.77 10.92
C ARG A 88 1.08 -2.04 9.83
N ALA A 89 1.56 -2.27 8.61
CA ALA A 89 0.71 -2.67 7.50
C ALA A 89 0.20 -4.11 7.68
N PRO A 90 -0.97 -4.46 7.14
CA PRO A 90 -1.45 -5.84 7.11
C PRO A 90 -0.45 -6.79 6.44
N ALA A 91 -0.46 -8.08 6.83
CA ALA A 91 0.49 -9.07 6.34
C ALA A 91 0.58 -9.13 4.80
N GLY A 92 -0.56 -8.99 4.11
CA GLY A 92 -0.63 -8.94 2.65
C GLY A 92 0.13 -7.79 1.98
N SER A 93 0.50 -6.74 2.71
CA SER A 93 1.25 -5.57 2.21
C SER A 93 2.76 -5.76 2.19
N GLY A 94 3.27 -6.86 2.76
CA GLY A 94 4.70 -7.16 2.86
C GLY A 94 5.18 -7.20 4.31
N ALA A 95 6.11 -8.12 4.60
CA ALA A 95 6.61 -8.32 5.94
C ALA A 95 7.28 -7.04 6.47
N ASN A 96 6.94 -6.64 7.70
CA ASN A 96 7.53 -5.51 8.42
C ASN A 96 7.27 -4.11 7.83
N HIS A 97 6.47 -3.94 6.78
CA HIS A 97 6.14 -2.59 6.31
C HIS A 97 5.13 -1.89 7.23
N GLY A 98 5.16 -0.55 7.23
CA GLY A 98 4.23 0.28 7.97
C GLY A 98 4.39 1.77 7.68
N LEU A 99 3.70 2.58 8.48
CA LEU A 99 3.74 4.04 8.45
C LEU A 99 4.15 4.55 9.82
N ALA A 100 5.01 5.57 9.86
CA ALA A 100 5.21 6.41 11.02
C ALA A 100 4.50 7.75 10.81
N VAL A 101 3.90 8.27 11.86
CA VAL A 101 3.15 9.53 11.84
C VAL A 101 3.74 10.43 12.90
N LEU A 102 4.26 11.59 12.51
CA LEU A 102 4.73 12.61 13.45
C LEU A 102 3.67 13.68 13.55
N HIS A 103 3.15 13.93 14.74
CA HIS A 103 2.21 15.01 15.00
C HIS A 103 2.97 16.30 15.26
N LEU A 104 2.65 17.34 14.52
CA LEU A 104 3.42 18.57 14.42
C LEU A 104 2.59 19.78 14.87
N ARG A 105 3.26 20.70 15.53
CA ARG A 105 2.88 22.11 15.60
C ARG A 105 3.82 22.90 14.71
N LEU A 106 3.23 23.57 13.72
CA LEU A 106 3.92 24.38 12.72
C LEU A 106 4.05 25.82 13.24
N GLY A 107 5.04 26.54 12.70
CA GLY A 107 5.36 27.92 13.05
C GLY A 107 4.65 28.92 12.14
N GLY A 108 5.38 29.99 11.78
CA GLY A 108 4.84 31.14 11.06
C GLY A 108 4.67 30.90 9.55
N ASP A 109 5.43 29.97 8.97
CA ASP A 109 5.37 29.61 7.54
C ASP A 109 5.15 28.10 7.38
N PRO A 110 3.91 27.63 7.56
CA PRO A 110 3.60 26.20 7.49
C PRO A 110 3.87 25.60 6.10
N VAL A 111 3.86 26.39 5.02
CA VAL A 111 4.09 25.89 3.67
C VAL A 111 5.57 25.55 3.47
N ALA A 112 6.47 26.48 3.79
CA ALA A 112 7.91 26.24 3.68
C ALA A 112 8.39 25.16 4.67
N GLU A 113 7.86 25.17 5.90
CA GLU A 113 8.16 24.16 6.90
C GLU A 113 7.77 22.76 6.42
N LEU A 114 6.54 22.57 5.91
CA LEU A 114 6.11 21.28 5.38
C LEU A 114 6.93 20.86 4.15
N ALA A 115 7.24 21.79 3.25
CA ALA A 115 8.07 21.50 2.08
C ALA A 115 9.46 20.96 2.48
N GLY A 116 10.09 21.57 3.50
CA GLY A 116 11.38 21.13 4.03
C GLY A 116 11.32 19.77 4.75
N LEU A 117 10.20 19.45 5.40
CA LEU A 117 10.01 18.19 6.12
C LEU A 117 9.77 16.97 5.21
N ARG A 118 9.33 17.19 3.98
CA ARG A 118 8.92 16.11 3.08
C ARG A 118 10.07 15.36 2.45
N ASP A 119 11.26 15.95 2.35
CA ASP A 119 12.40 15.30 1.71
C ASP A 119 12.97 14.17 2.59
N LEU A 120 12.97 12.95 2.05
CA LEU A 120 13.50 11.74 2.69
C LEU A 120 14.81 11.26 2.03
N SER A 121 15.46 12.06 1.17
CA SER A 121 16.66 11.65 0.44
C SER A 121 17.93 11.52 1.31
N GLY A 122 17.98 12.16 2.48
CA GLY A 122 19.11 12.11 3.44
C GLY A 122 18.86 11.28 4.70
N VAL A 123 18.05 10.22 4.59
CA VAL A 123 17.41 9.60 5.76
C VAL A 123 18.27 8.55 6.46
N ASN A 124 18.02 8.41 7.78
CA ASN A 124 18.79 7.73 8.84
C ASN A 124 19.80 8.60 9.60
N GLY A 125 19.75 9.92 9.41
CA GLY A 125 20.44 10.87 10.28
C GLY A 125 19.91 10.83 11.74
N PRO A 126 20.67 11.38 12.70
CA PRO A 126 20.35 11.36 14.14
C PRO A 126 18.93 11.85 14.46
N ARG A 127 18.42 12.79 13.65
CA ARG A 127 17.06 13.34 13.72
C ARG A 127 15.97 12.27 13.67
N TRP A 128 16.05 11.31 12.75
CA TRP A 128 15.03 10.27 12.59
C TRP A 128 15.15 9.19 13.67
N GLN A 129 16.38 8.89 14.09
CA GLN A 129 16.67 7.91 15.14
C GLN A 129 16.18 8.36 16.52
N SER A 130 16.12 9.67 16.78
CA SER A 130 15.64 10.20 18.07
C SER A 130 14.12 10.05 18.24
N VAL A 131 13.37 10.10 17.14
CA VAL A 131 11.90 10.07 17.16
C VAL A 131 11.30 8.70 16.88
N LEU A 132 11.92 7.89 16.01
CA LEU A 132 11.43 6.55 15.66
C LEU A 132 11.78 5.52 16.76
N PRO A 133 10.99 4.43 16.89
CA PRO A 133 11.30 3.38 17.85
C PRO A 133 12.53 2.56 17.41
N ALA A 134 13.22 1.98 18.39
CA ALA A 134 14.37 1.11 18.12
C ALA A 134 13.99 -0.10 17.26
N GLY A 135 14.68 -0.27 16.13
CA GLY A 135 14.37 -1.31 15.14
C GLY A 135 13.36 -0.88 14.07
N THR A 136 12.98 0.39 14.06
CA THR A 136 12.21 1.01 12.98
C THR A 136 13.09 1.99 12.21
N GLY A 137 13.07 1.89 10.89
CA GLY A 137 13.76 2.80 9.99
C GLY A 137 12.83 3.23 8.86
N VAL A 138 13.17 4.31 8.17
CA VAL A 138 12.43 4.71 6.97
C VAL A 138 12.59 3.65 5.88
N ALA A 139 11.51 3.37 5.15
CA ALA A 139 11.50 2.29 4.19
C ALA A 139 12.51 2.54 3.05
N PRO A 140 13.23 1.51 2.59
CA PRO A 140 14.14 1.63 1.45
C PRO A 140 13.42 2.21 0.22
N GLY A 141 14.05 3.18 -0.44
CA GLY A 141 13.49 3.84 -1.62
C GLY A 141 12.40 4.89 -1.34
N ALA A 142 11.98 5.09 -0.08
CA ALA A 142 11.10 6.20 0.28
C ALA A 142 11.83 7.53 0.09
N ARG A 143 11.39 8.33 -0.88
CA ARG A 143 12.01 9.63 -1.22
C ARG A 143 11.27 10.83 -0.64
N ARG A 144 9.97 10.68 -0.37
CA ARG A 144 9.13 11.77 0.14
C ARG A 144 8.13 11.26 1.17
N ALA A 145 7.90 12.07 2.19
CA ALA A 145 6.80 11.90 3.12
C ALA A 145 5.53 12.57 2.58
N SER A 146 4.37 12.10 3.05
CA SER A 146 3.08 12.76 2.81
C SER A 146 2.72 13.64 3.99
N THR A 147 1.97 14.71 3.76
CA THR A 147 1.59 15.68 4.80
C THR A 147 0.08 15.73 4.98
N VAL A 148 -0.35 15.95 6.22
CA VAL A 148 -1.75 16.30 6.55
C VAL A 148 -1.70 17.57 7.37
N CYS A 149 -2.27 18.68 6.91
CA CYS A 149 -2.17 19.95 7.61
C CYS A 149 -3.53 20.54 7.95
N HIS A 150 -3.62 21.24 9.08
CA HIS A 150 -4.77 22.03 9.49
C HIS A 150 -4.32 23.46 9.81
N VAL A 151 -4.94 24.45 9.15
CA VAL A 151 -4.65 25.87 9.36
C VAL A 151 -5.94 26.66 9.62
N THR A 152 -5.88 27.55 10.60
CA THR A 152 -6.95 28.50 10.93
C THR A 152 -6.39 29.92 11.11
N PHE A 153 -7.26 30.91 10.91
CA PHE A 153 -6.94 32.33 10.99
C PHE A 153 -7.82 33.00 12.03
N ASP A 154 -7.28 34.00 12.72
CA ASP A 154 -7.98 34.82 13.71
C ASP A 154 -8.96 35.81 13.07
N GLY A 155 -8.75 36.16 11.80
CA GLY A 155 -9.64 36.99 10.98
C GLY A 155 -9.97 36.35 9.63
N PRO A 156 -10.32 37.18 8.62
CA PRO A 156 -10.50 36.70 7.25
C PRO A 156 -9.25 35.97 6.74
N THR A 157 -9.45 34.92 5.93
CA THR A 157 -8.34 34.19 5.32
C THR A 157 -7.48 35.14 4.47
N PRO A 158 -6.20 35.37 4.82
CA PRO A 158 -5.30 36.20 4.03
C PRO A 158 -4.93 35.47 2.73
N ALA A 159 -4.52 36.21 1.70
CA ALA A 159 -3.92 35.61 0.51
C ALA A 159 -2.70 34.76 0.92
N GLY A 160 -2.66 33.52 0.46
CA GLY A 160 -1.56 32.59 0.71
C GLY A 160 -0.49 32.64 -0.39
N MET A 161 -0.84 33.18 -1.55
CA MET A 161 0.00 33.20 -2.74
C MET A 161 0.28 34.61 -3.26
N SER A 162 1.25 34.73 -4.16
CA SER A 162 1.51 35.98 -4.88
C SER A 162 0.32 36.44 -5.73
N ALA A 163 0.30 37.73 -6.09
CA ALA A 163 -0.82 38.36 -6.83
C ALA A 163 -1.11 37.73 -8.21
N ALA A 164 -0.17 36.97 -8.77
CA ALA A 164 -0.39 36.18 -9.99
C ALA A 164 -1.51 35.12 -9.82
N TYR A 165 -1.85 34.78 -8.57
CA TYR A 165 -2.83 33.76 -8.20
C TYR A 165 -4.14 34.34 -7.64
N ASP A 166 -4.40 35.63 -7.82
CA ASP A 166 -5.60 36.31 -7.32
C ASP A 166 -6.91 35.79 -7.95
N ALA A 167 -6.82 35.07 -9.08
CA ALA A 167 -7.95 34.36 -9.67
C ALA A 167 -8.50 33.26 -8.74
N TRP A 168 -7.68 32.71 -7.85
CA TRP A 168 -8.10 31.77 -6.83
C TRP A 168 -8.48 32.50 -5.54
N PRO A 169 -9.64 32.18 -4.93
CA PRO A 169 -9.94 32.65 -3.59
C PRO A 169 -8.81 32.31 -2.61
N ALA A 170 -8.52 33.18 -1.64
CA ALA A 170 -7.46 32.98 -0.64
C ALA A 170 -7.49 31.59 0.03
N ARG A 171 -8.68 31.08 0.35
CA ARG A 171 -8.85 29.72 0.92
C ARG A 171 -8.36 28.62 -0.04
N ASP A 172 -8.59 28.78 -1.34
CA ASP A 172 -8.24 27.81 -2.38
C ASP A 172 -6.72 27.81 -2.59
N GLN A 173 -6.08 28.98 -2.50
CA GLN A 173 -4.62 29.13 -2.45
C GLN A 173 -4.02 28.35 -1.28
N TRP A 174 -4.52 28.56 -0.05
CA TRP A 174 -4.05 27.84 1.14
C TRP A 174 -4.30 26.33 1.07
N LEU A 175 -5.48 25.91 0.61
CA LEU A 175 -5.77 24.49 0.40
C LEU A 175 -4.73 23.86 -0.52
N TRP A 176 -4.47 24.48 -1.67
CA TRP A 176 -3.53 23.94 -2.64
C TRP A 176 -2.09 23.92 -2.12
N GLN A 177 -1.59 25.03 -1.55
CA GLN A 177 -0.21 25.12 -1.04
C GLN A 177 0.07 24.12 0.08
N LEU A 178 -0.88 23.94 1.02
CA LEU A 178 -0.71 23.04 2.15
C LEU A 178 -0.84 21.56 1.76
N ALA A 179 -1.75 21.22 0.85
CA ALA A 179 -1.95 19.85 0.39
C ALA A 179 -0.83 19.39 -0.54
N SER A 180 -0.34 20.28 -1.40
CA SER A 180 0.83 20.02 -2.26
C SER A 180 2.12 20.06 -1.45
N ALA A 181 2.17 20.84 -0.36
CA ALA A 181 3.36 21.10 0.44
C ALA A 181 4.55 21.46 -0.45
N THR A 182 4.30 22.35 -1.42
CA THR A 182 5.27 22.91 -2.36
C THR A 182 5.09 24.42 -2.42
N THR A 183 6.21 25.13 -2.55
CA THR A 183 6.20 26.58 -2.76
C THR A 183 5.97 26.91 -4.24
N GLU A 184 5.43 28.10 -4.51
CA GLU A 184 5.20 28.62 -5.88
C GLU A 184 6.46 28.56 -6.75
N SER A 185 7.62 28.86 -6.15
CA SER A 185 8.91 28.86 -6.84
C SER A 185 9.37 27.48 -7.30
N VAL A 186 8.87 26.41 -6.67
CA VAL A 186 9.27 25.02 -6.96
C VAL A 186 8.28 24.35 -7.89
N PHE A 187 6.98 24.58 -7.68
CA PHE A 187 5.93 24.01 -8.49
C PHE A 187 4.79 25.04 -8.64
N PRO A 188 4.82 25.91 -9.66
CA PRO A 188 3.78 26.89 -9.86
C PRO A 188 2.50 26.20 -10.35
N PRO A 189 1.34 26.36 -9.68
CA PRO A 189 0.09 25.82 -10.20
C PRO A 189 -0.37 26.58 -11.45
N ASP A 190 -1.11 25.90 -12.32
CA ASP A 190 -1.87 26.54 -13.39
C ASP A 190 -3.24 26.96 -12.84
N VAL A 191 -3.47 28.27 -12.73
CA VAL A 191 -4.72 28.82 -12.15
C VAL A 191 -5.96 28.51 -12.99
N GLU A 192 -5.78 28.27 -14.29
CA GLU A 192 -6.88 27.95 -15.20
C GLU A 192 -7.31 26.49 -15.10
N ASP A 193 -6.43 25.61 -14.59
CA ASP A 193 -6.73 24.19 -14.39
C ASP A 193 -7.54 23.96 -13.11
N ALA A 194 -8.87 23.97 -13.26
CA ALA A 194 -9.80 23.64 -12.18
C ALA A 194 -9.60 22.22 -11.60
N SER A 195 -8.94 21.30 -12.32
CA SER A 195 -8.71 19.94 -11.86
C SER A 195 -7.72 19.86 -10.69
N LEU A 196 -6.88 20.90 -10.48
CA LEU A 196 -5.97 21.01 -9.33
C LEU A 196 -6.72 21.03 -7.99
N LEU A 197 -8.01 21.35 -8.01
CA LEU A 197 -8.88 21.40 -6.83
C LEU A 197 -9.93 20.27 -6.83
N ALA A 198 -9.83 19.28 -7.74
CA ALA A 198 -10.79 18.18 -7.87
C ALA A 198 -10.87 17.27 -6.63
N GLY A 199 -9.83 17.28 -5.79
CA GLY A 199 -9.80 16.57 -4.50
C GLY A 199 -10.51 17.29 -3.35
N ARG A 200 -11.25 18.36 -3.62
CA ARG A 200 -11.90 19.18 -2.59
C ARG A 200 -13.03 18.43 -1.89
N VAL A 201 -13.08 18.57 -0.56
CA VAL A 201 -14.15 18.08 0.31
C VAL A 201 -14.67 19.24 1.14
N ARG A 202 -15.95 19.56 0.98
CA ARG A 202 -16.61 20.61 1.79
C ARG A 202 -17.31 19.97 2.98
N PHE A 203 -16.88 20.31 4.19
CA PHE A 203 -17.46 19.78 5.42
C PHE A 203 -18.61 20.64 5.91
N SER A 204 -18.37 21.96 6.02
CA SER A 204 -19.37 22.95 6.45
C SER A 204 -19.07 24.32 5.82
N ALA A 205 -19.69 25.37 6.35
CA ALA A 205 -19.32 26.75 6.05
C ALA A 205 -18.04 27.21 6.79
N ASP A 206 -17.60 26.46 7.79
CA ASP A 206 -16.51 26.84 8.70
C ASP A 206 -15.15 26.26 8.33
N TRP A 207 -15.13 25.22 7.48
CA TRP A 207 -13.89 24.65 6.98
C TRP A 207 -14.07 23.72 5.77
N GLN A 208 -12.97 23.52 5.05
CA GLN A 208 -12.88 22.67 3.87
C GLN A 208 -11.57 21.90 3.87
N ALA A 209 -11.51 20.83 3.07
CA ALA A 209 -10.27 20.12 2.80
C ALA A 209 -9.99 19.98 1.32
N LEU A 210 -8.73 19.68 1.02
CA LEU A 210 -8.24 19.28 -0.29
C LEU A 210 -7.34 18.06 -0.10
N VAL A 211 -7.63 16.99 -0.81
CA VAL A 211 -6.83 15.77 -0.82
C VAL A 211 -6.11 15.66 -2.16
N LEU A 212 -4.79 15.65 -2.13
CA LEU A 212 -3.93 15.44 -3.29
C LEU A 212 -3.11 14.16 -3.09
N ARG A 213 -2.40 13.73 -4.14
CA ARG A 213 -1.50 12.56 -4.11
C ARG A 213 -0.44 12.63 -3.02
N ASP A 214 0.03 13.84 -2.74
CA ASP A 214 1.21 14.10 -1.92
C ASP A 214 0.87 14.52 -0.49
N GLY A 215 -0.39 14.84 -0.23
CA GLY A 215 -0.83 15.30 1.08
C GLY A 215 -2.29 15.75 1.08
N ALA A 216 -2.75 16.17 2.24
CA ALA A 216 -4.07 16.73 2.45
C ALA A 216 -3.98 17.99 3.32
N SER A 217 -4.85 18.96 3.04
CA SER A 217 -4.97 20.18 3.84
C SER A 217 -6.39 20.36 4.33
N PHE A 218 -6.55 20.93 5.51
CA PHE A 218 -7.80 21.37 6.10
C PHE A 218 -7.65 22.85 6.43
N VAL A 219 -8.52 23.70 5.91
CA VAL A 219 -8.45 25.15 6.10
C VAL A 219 -9.76 25.63 6.71
N GLY A 220 -9.65 26.31 7.85
CA GLY A 220 -10.75 27.05 8.47
C GLY A 220 -11.14 28.25 7.61
N THR A 221 -12.44 28.39 7.34
CA THR A 221 -13.02 29.47 6.52
C THR A 221 -13.75 30.51 7.36
N THR A 222 -13.88 30.29 8.67
CA THR A 222 -14.37 31.27 9.65
C THR A 222 -13.28 31.63 10.67
N PRO A 223 -13.32 32.84 11.25
CA PRO A 223 -12.38 33.26 12.28
C PRO A 223 -12.27 32.26 13.44
N ASP A 224 -11.04 31.94 13.84
CA ASP A 224 -10.70 31.11 14.99
C ASP A 224 -10.21 32.02 16.13
N PRO A 225 -11.06 32.34 17.12
CA PRO A 225 -10.65 33.14 18.28
C PRO A 225 -9.67 32.40 19.19
N GLY A 226 -9.37 31.13 18.92
CA GLY A 226 -8.58 30.27 19.79
C GLY A 226 -9.40 29.67 20.93
N GLY A 227 -8.73 28.92 21.80
CA GLY A 227 -9.35 28.19 22.91
C GLY A 227 -9.61 26.72 22.60
N THR A 228 -9.95 25.95 23.64
CA THR A 228 -10.13 24.49 23.59
C THR A 228 -11.55 24.05 23.28
N ASP A 229 -12.51 24.97 23.41
CA ASP A 229 -13.96 24.68 23.35
C ASP A 229 -14.58 25.28 22.08
N THR A 230 -13.77 25.50 21.05
CA THR A 230 -14.22 26.03 19.76
C THR A 230 -14.44 24.92 18.74
N PHE A 231 -15.21 25.24 17.70
CA PHE A 231 -15.34 24.39 16.52
C PHE A 231 -13.96 23.98 15.95
N HIS A 232 -13.04 24.94 15.83
CA HIS A 232 -11.70 24.72 15.27
C HIS A 232 -10.82 23.82 16.14
N ALA A 233 -10.99 23.84 17.47
CA ALA A 233 -10.34 22.89 18.38
C ALA A 233 -10.88 21.46 18.19
N ALA A 234 -12.20 21.31 18.00
CA ALA A 234 -12.78 20.02 17.65
C ALA A 234 -12.31 19.54 16.26
N ALA A 235 -12.30 20.42 15.26
CA ALA A 235 -11.83 20.14 13.91
C ALA A 235 -10.36 19.67 13.92
N GLN A 236 -9.49 20.36 14.66
CA GLN A 236 -8.11 19.94 14.88
C GLN A 236 -8.01 18.52 15.44
N THR A 237 -8.87 18.18 16.42
CA THR A 237 -8.93 16.83 16.96
C THR A 237 -9.29 15.81 15.88
N TYR A 238 -10.31 16.06 15.05
CA TYR A 238 -10.68 15.17 13.94
C TYR A 238 -9.56 15.01 12.90
N VAL A 239 -8.88 16.10 12.54
CA VAL A 239 -7.79 16.06 11.55
C VAL A 239 -6.65 15.17 11.99
N HIS A 240 -6.21 15.29 13.24
CA HIS A 240 -5.11 14.49 13.76
C HIS A 240 -5.55 13.13 14.35
N SER A 241 -6.83 12.77 14.19
CA SER A 241 -7.32 11.47 14.62
C SER A 241 -8.04 10.73 13.49
N ILE A 242 -9.36 10.88 13.41
CA ILE A 242 -10.24 10.14 12.51
C ILE A 242 -9.91 10.40 11.04
N TYR A 243 -9.72 11.66 10.62
CA TYR A 243 -9.44 11.95 9.21
C TYR A 243 -8.02 11.60 8.82
N LEU A 244 -7.07 11.68 9.75
CA LEU A 244 -5.75 11.10 9.57
C LEU A 244 -5.84 9.59 9.34
N ASP A 245 -6.62 8.87 10.14
CA ASP A 245 -6.78 7.41 10.00
C ASP A 245 -7.37 7.00 8.65
N VAL A 246 -8.32 7.79 8.13
CA VAL A 246 -8.84 7.62 6.78
C VAL A 246 -7.74 7.75 5.73
N LEU A 247 -6.90 8.77 5.83
CA LEU A 247 -5.78 9.00 4.90
C LEU A 247 -4.69 7.92 5.03
N LEU A 248 -4.41 7.47 6.26
CA LEU A 248 -3.48 6.35 6.51
C LEU A 248 -4.01 5.05 5.89
N LEU A 249 -5.32 4.79 5.97
CA LEU A 249 -5.95 3.64 5.33
C LEU A 249 -5.79 3.69 3.81
N GLY A 250 -6.11 4.83 3.21
CA GLY A 250 -5.92 5.04 1.76
C GLY A 250 -4.46 4.83 1.34
N ARG A 251 -3.52 5.36 2.14
CA ARG A 251 -2.08 5.19 1.89
C ARG A 251 -1.65 3.73 1.96
N LEU A 252 -2.04 3.00 3.00
CA LEU A 252 -1.75 1.58 3.15
C LEU A 252 -2.32 0.76 1.99
N GLN A 253 -3.53 1.08 1.53
CA GLN A 253 -4.16 0.42 0.39
C GLN A 253 -3.38 0.68 -0.91
N ALA A 254 -3.00 1.93 -1.17
CA ALA A 254 -2.22 2.28 -2.36
C ALA A 254 -0.82 1.63 -2.34
N ASP A 255 -0.12 1.68 -1.21
CA ASP A 255 1.21 1.06 -1.06
C ASP A 255 1.15 -0.46 -1.24
N ALA A 256 0.13 -1.11 -0.68
CA ALA A 256 -0.04 -2.56 -0.79
C ALA A 256 -0.30 -3.03 -2.23
N LEU A 257 -1.14 -2.32 -2.98
CA LEU A 257 -1.41 -2.65 -4.38
C LEU A 257 -0.18 -2.39 -5.27
N ASN A 258 0.55 -1.30 -5.04
CA ASN A 258 1.79 -1.04 -5.77
C ASN A 258 2.85 -2.12 -5.45
N ALA A 259 2.97 -2.54 -4.20
CA ALA A 259 3.88 -3.63 -3.82
C ALA A 259 3.52 -4.95 -4.50
N LEU A 260 2.23 -5.26 -4.63
CA LEU A 260 1.75 -6.44 -5.35
C LEU A 260 2.03 -6.35 -6.86
N ALA A 261 1.82 -5.17 -7.46
CA ALA A 261 2.10 -4.92 -8.88
C ALA A 261 3.58 -5.09 -9.19
N ASN A 262 4.45 -4.51 -8.37
CA ASN A 262 5.90 -4.68 -8.51
C ASN A 262 6.31 -6.15 -8.37
N GLN A 263 5.71 -6.89 -7.42
CA GLN A 263 5.99 -8.32 -7.28
C GLN A 263 5.64 -9.12 -8.53
N ILE A 264 4.50 -8.83 -9.18
CA ILE A 264 4.11 -9.50 -10.43
C ILE A 264 5.08 -9.13 -11.55
N ALA A 265 5.46 -7.86 -11.65
CA ALA A 265 6.39 -7.37 -12.68
C ALA A 265 7.81 -7.92 -12.52
N ASP A 266 8.27 -8.14 -11.28
CA ASP A 266 9.64 -8.58 -10.97
C ASP A 266 9.90 -10.06 -11.28
N VAL A 267 8.85 -10.89 -11.40
CA VAL A 267 9.02 -12.33 -11.66
C VAL A 267 8.94 -12.61 -13.16
N PRO A 268 10.01 -13.12 -13.80
CA PRO A 268 9.94 -13.53 -15.19
C PRO A 268 8.90 -14.64 -15.38
N LEU A 269 8.00 -14.50 -16.36
CA LEU A 269 6.93 -15.47 -16.67
C LEU A 269 7.38 -16.95 -16.71
N PRO A 270 8.57 -17.31 -17.26
CA PRO A 270 9.03 -18.71 -17.24
C PRO A 270 9.30 -19.27 -15.83
N ARG A 271 9.54 -18.40 -14.85
CA ARG A 271 9.79 -18.73 -13.44
C ARG A 271 8.57 -18.50 -12.54
N PHE A 272 7.51 -17.90 -13.08
CA PHE A 272 6.24 -17.72 -12.37
C PHE A 272 5.47 -19.05 -12.36
N GLY A 273 5.84 -19.94 -11.46
CA GLY A 273 5.18 -21.23 -11.28
C GLY A 273 3.85 -21.12 -10.52
N ALA A 274 3.11 -22.23 -10.45
CA ALA A 274 1.81 -22.31 -9.76
C ALA A 274 1.87 -21.86 -8.29
N GLY A 275 2.96 -22.16 -7.57
CA GLY A 275 3.13 -21.71 -6.18
C GLY A 275 3.32 -20.20 -6.05
N GLY A 276 3.99 -19.56 -7.01
CA GLY A 276 4.14 -18.11 -7.05
C GLY A 276 2.81 -17.40 -7.32
N LEU A 277 2.04 -17.91 -8.28
CA LEU A 277 0.69 -17.44 -8.58
C LEU A 277 -0.24 -17.55 -7.35
N GLN A 278 -0.29 -18.72 -6.72
CA GLN A 278 -1.11 -18.93 -5.51
C GLN A 278 -0.73 -17.98 -4.37
N ALA A 279 0.56 -17.68 -4.19
CA ALA A 279 1.00 -16.73 -3.19
C ALA A 279 0.52 -15.30 -3.47
N VAL A 280 0.60 -14.85 -4.73
CA VAL A 280 0.13 -13.51 -5.15
C VAL A 280 -1.40 -13.42 -5.05
N GLU A 281 -2.14 -14.44 -5.50
CA GLU A 281 -3.59 -14.51 -5.35
C GLU A 281 -4.03 -14.49 -3.88
N GLY A 282 -3.36 -15.28 -3.04
CA GLY A 282 -3.57 -15.29 -1.59
C GLY A 282 -3.39 -13.90 -0.98
N ARG A 283 -2.31 -13.20 -1.34
CA ARG A 283 -2.08 -11.81 -0.91
C ARG A 283 -3.19 -10.86 -1.39
N LEU A 284 -3.63 -10.96 -2.64
CA LEU A 284 -4.72 -10.12 -3.15
C LEU A 284 -6.02 -10.33 -2.35
N ILE A 285 -6.34 -11.59 -2.02
CA ILE A 285 -7.50 -11.92 -1.19
C ILE A 285 -7.36 -11.32 0.21
N GLU A 286 -6.18 -11.41 0.83
CA GLU A 286 -5.90 -10.78 2.12
C GLU A 286 -6.07 -9.26 2.07
N LEU A 287 -5.55 -8.60 1.04
CA LEU A 287 -5.72 -7.16 0.84
C LEU A 287 -7.18 -6.78 0.67
N ARG A 288 -7.95 -7.56 -0.10
CA ARG A 288 -9.40 -7.35 -0.24
C ARG A 288 -10.13 -7.56 1.09
N ARG A 289 -9.68 -8.49 1.93
CA ARG A 289 -10.23 -8.66 3.29
C ARG A 289 -9.90 -7.45 4.17
N ALA A 290 -8.67 -6.95 4.15
CA ALA A 290 -8.26 -5.82 4.98
C ALA A 290 -8.90 -4.48 4.56
N PHE A 291 -9.01 -4.23 3.25
CA PHE A 291 -9.36 -2.93 2.68
C PHE A 291 -10.66 -2.91 1.85
N GLY A 292 -11.20 -4.07 1.44
CA GLY A 292 -12.22 -4.16 0.39
C GLY A 292 -13.64 -3.84 0.84
N ARG A 293 -13.97 -2.56 1.05
CA ARG A 293 -15.33 -2.00 1.00
C ARG A 293 -15.28 -0.55 0.53
N ASP A 294 -16.39 -0.14 -0.09
CA ASP A 294 -16.60 1.24 -0.56
C ASP A 294 -17.01 2.18 0.59
N VAL A 295 -17.50 1.62 1.71
CA VAL A 295 -17.86 2.35 2.94
C VAL A 295 -16.96 1.87 4.08
N ILE A 296 -16.20 2.80 4.66
CA ILE A 296 -15.24 2.51 5.74
C ILE A 296 -15.69 3.05 7.10
N THR A 297 -16.63 4.00 7.08
CA THR A 297 -17.16 4.66 8.28
C THR A 297 -18.67 4.84 8.13
N ALA A 298 -19.38 4.90 9.26
CA ALA A 298 -20.80 5.21 9.28
C ALA A 298 -21.12 6.68 8.93
N HIS A 299 -20.10 7.52 8.69
CA HIS A 299 -20.22 8.95 8.47
C HIS A 299 -19.68 9.34 7.08
N ASP A 300 -20.48 10.05 6.28
CA ASP A 300 -20.18 10.30 4.87
C ASP A 300 -18.84 11.01 4.60
N LYS A 301 -18.42 11.93 5.47
CA LYS A 301 -17.21 12.74 5.22
C LYS A 301 -15.92 11.94 5.28
N GLY A 302 -15.84 10.92 6.14
CA GLY A 302 -14.69 10.00 6.14
C GLY A 302 -14.61 9.22 4.82
N ASN A 303 -15.77 8.74 4.33
CA ASN A 303 -15.83 8.04 3.04
C ASN A 303 -15.47 8.98 1.87
N GLU A 304 -15.93 10.24 1.89
CA GLU A 304 -15.61 11.23 0.85
C GLU A 304 -14.11 11.55 0.80
N ILE A 305 -13.44 11.73 1.95
CA ILE A 305 -11.97 11.92 2.01
C ILE A 305 -11.25 10.70 1.40
N LEU A 306 -11.66 9.49 1.77
CA LEU A 306 -11.07 8.27 1.23
C LEU A 306 -11.25 8.21 -0.29
N ASP A 307 -12.45 8.48 -0.78
CA ASP A 307 -12.78 8.47 -2.20
C ASP A 307 -11.89 9.43 -3.01
N ARG A 308 -11.69 10.66 -2.50
CA ARG A 308 -10.74 11.60 -3.10
C ARG A 308 -9.32 11.04 -3.10
N TYR A 309 -8.88 10.45 -1.99
CA TYR A 309 -7.54 9.86 -1.89
C TYR A 309 -7.35 8.71 -2.89
N VAL A 310 -8.24 7.73 -2.92
CA VAL A 310 -8.11 6.54 -3.78
C VAL A 310 -8.21 6.90 -5.26
N THR A 311 -9.01 7.91 -5.61
CA THR A 311 -9.09 8.45 -6.97
C THR A 311 -7.79 9.14 -7.39
N GLN A 312 -7.23 10.00 -6.53
CA GLN A 312 -5.94 10.66 -6.80
C GLN A 312 -4.79 9.66 -6.99
N HIS A 313 -4.85 8.51 -6.31
CA HIS A 313 -3.88 7.43 -6.44
C HIS A 313 -4.24 6.38 -7.49
N ARG A 314 -5.34 6.55 -8.24
CA ARG A 314 -5.83 5.61 -9.27
C ARG A 314 -5.93 4.17 -8.77
N VAL A 315 -6.31 4.02 -7.51
CA VAL A 315 -6.37 2.74 -6.80
C VAL A 315 -7.38 1.78 -7.43
N PRO A 316 -8.59 2.22 -7.86
CA PRO A 316 -9.52 1.34 -8.56
C PRO A 316 -8.94 0.81 -9.88
N GLU A 317 -8.29 1.66 -10.68
CA GLU A 317 -7.70 1.27 -11.96
C GLU A 317 -6.50 0.34 -11.76
N LEU A 318 -5.65 0.62 -10.77
CA LEU A 318 -4.53 -0.25 -10.41
C LEU A 318 -5.03 -1.64 -10.00
N ARG A 319 -6.11 -1.70 -9.20
CA ARG A 319 -6.72 -2.97 -8.81
C ARG A 319 -7.28 -3.73 -10.01
N ALA A 320 -7.97 -3.05 -10.93
CA ALA A 320 -8.52 -3.69 -12.12
C ALA A 320 -7.42 -4.32 -12.99
N ARG A 321 -6.35 -3.56 -13.27
CA ARG A 321 -5.17 -4.05 -14.01
C ARG A 321 -4.51 -5.24 -13.33
N LEU A 322 -4.33 -5.19 -12.01
CA LEU A 322 -3.76 -6.30 -11.25
C LEU A 322 -4.57 -7.60 -11.40
N VAL A 323 -5.90 -7.51 -11.42
CA VAL A 323 -6.77 -8.68 -11.62
C VAL A 323 -6.65 -9.22 -13.05
N GLU A 324 -6.53 -8.34 -14.04
CA GLU A 324 -6.28 -8.71 -15.44
C GLU A 324 -4.92 -9.42 -15.58
N ASP A 325 -3.84 -8.81 -15.08
CA ASP A 325 -2.48 -9.36 -15.11
C ASP A 325 -2.39 -10.73 -14.43
N LEU A 326 -3.09 -10.92 -13.30
CA LEU A 326 -3.17 -12.20 -12.59
C LEU A 326 -3.93 -13.24 -13.40
N THR A 327 -5.04 -12.85 -14.04
CA THR A 327 -5.84 -13.76 -14.88
C THR A 327 -5.02 -14.25 -16.07
N ASP A 328 -4.27 -13.36 -16.72
CA ASP A 328 -3.42 -13.72 -17.85
C ASP A 328 -2.21 -14.57 -17.41
N SER A 329 -1.63 -14.27 -16.25
CA SER A 329 -0.59 -15.10 -15.63
C SER A 329 -1.10 -16.51 -15.31
N ALA A 330 -2.32 -16.63 -14.76
CA ALA A 330 -2.95 -17.92 -14.47
C ALA A 330 -3.14 -18.76 -15.74
N ARG A 331 -3.69 -18.16 -16.81
CA ARG A 331 -3.84 -18.84 -18.12
C ARG A 331 -2.50 -19.30 -18.68
N PHE A 332 -1.44 -18.50 -18.54
CA PHE A 332 -0.11 -18.88 -18.99
C PHE A 332 0.44 -20.09 -18.21
N VAL A 333 0.30 -20.10 -16.89
CA VAL A 333 0.74 -21.20 -16.02
C VAL A 333 -0.05 -22.49 -16.32
N GLU A 334 -1.36 -22.40 -16.49
CA GLU A 334 -2.20 -23.54 -16.86
C GLU A 334 -1.80 -24.11 -18.22
N ALA A 335 -1.59 -23.25 -19.22
CA ALA A 335 -1.12 -23.69 -20.54
C ALA A 335 0.29 -24.32 -20.48
N ALA A 336 1.17 -23.82 -19.61
CA ALA A 336 2.48 -24.42 -19.37
C ALA A 336 2.38 -25.80 -18.71
N ALA A 337 1.50 -25.97 -17.71
CA ALA A 337 1.25 -27.23 -17.02
C ALA A 337 0.56 -28.28 -17.92
N ALA A 338 -0.38 -27.86 -18.77
CA ALA A 338 -0.98 -28.74 -19.76
C ALA A 338 0.05 -29.24 -20.78
N ARG A 339 0.95 -28.36 -21.24
CA ARG A 339 2.05 -28.74 -22.15
C ARG A 339 3.03 -29.71 -21.50
N SER A 340 3.41 -29.51 -20.23
CA SER A 340 4.31 -30.44 -19.53
C SER A 340 3.67 -31.80 -19.29
N THR A 341 2.38 -31.83 -18.94
CA THR A 341 1.61 -33.08 -18.79
C THR A 341 1.52 -33.85 -20.11
N ASN A 342 1.21 -33.15 -21.21
CA ASN A 342 1.17 -33.76 -22.54
C ASN A 342 2.56 -34.24 -22.99
N ALA A 343 3.63 -33.51 -22.68
CA ALA A 343 5.00 -33.95 -22.97
C ALA A 343 5.39 -35.20 -22.16
N ALA A 344 5.02 -35.26 -20.88
CA ALA A 344 5.26 -36.44 -20.03
C ALA A 344 4.48 -37.66 -20.53
N LEU A 345 3.20 -37.50 -20.88
CA LEU A 345 2.39 -38.56 -21.49
C LEU A 345 2.96 -39.00 -22.83
N GLY A 346 3.43 -38.06 -23.66
CA GLY A 346 4.15 -38.35 -24.90
C GLY A 346 5.41 -39.18 -24.67
N LEU A 347 6.19 -38.86 -23.64
CA LEU A 347 7.39 -39.61 -23.28
C LEU A 347 7.04 -41.03 -22.84
N VAL A 348 6.03 -41.18 -21.98
CA VAL A 348 5.51 -42.48 -21.55
C VAL A 348 4.99 -43.28 -22.73
N ALA A 349 4.33 -42.66 -23.71
CA ALA A 349 3.87 -43.35 -24.91
C ALA A 349 5.04 -43.79 -25.81
N VAL A 350 6.02 -42.91 -26.05
CA VAL A 350 7.21 -43.19 -26.90
C VAL A 350 8.10 -44.29 -26.31
N LEU A 351 8.19 -44.37 -24.98
CA LEU A 351 8.95 -45.42 -24.29
C LEU A 351 8.10 -46.66 -23.99
N GLY A 352 6.88 -46.48 -23.52
CA GLY A 352 6.01 -47.58 -23.06
C GLY A 352 5.39 -48.40 -24.18
N LEU A 353 4.95 -47.78 -25.29
CA LEU A 353 4.31 -48.51 -26.39
C LEU A 353 5.26 -49.52 -27.05
N PRO A 354 6.52 -49.17 -27.40
CA PRO A 354 7.47 -50.14 -27.94
C PRO A 354 7.72 -51.34 -27.02
N PHE A 355 7.84 -51.10 -25.71
CA PHE A 355 8.05 -52.17 -24.73
C PHE A 355 6.82 -53.06 -24.59
N GLY A 356 5.62 -52.47 -24.48
CA GLY A 356 4.37 -53.21 -24.41
C GLY A 356 4.13 -54.08 -25.65
N LEU A 357 4.30 -53.51 -26.85
CA LEU A 357 4.14 -54.23 -28.11
C LEU A 357 5.19 -55.34 -28.28
N SER A 358 6.44 -55.08 -27.95
CA SER A 358 7.54 -56.06 -28.09
C SER A 358 7.35 -57.25 -27.15
N TYR A 359 6.93 -57.03 -25.90
CA TYR A 359 6.68 -58.15 -24.97
C TYR A 359 5.40 -58.90 -25.29
N ALA A 360 4.33 -58.22 -25.75
CA ALA A 360 3.11 -58.89 -26.20
C ALA A 360 3.37 -59.79 -27.42
N ALA A 361 4.15 -59.28 -28.38
CA ALA A 361 4.66 -60.07 -29.50
C ALA A 361 5.47 -61.29 -29.01
N GLY A 362 6.43 -61.08 -28.12
CA GLY A 362 7.25 -62.15 -27.58
C GLY A 362 6.48 -63.24 -26.84
N ALA A 363 5.43 -62.85 -26.10
CA ALA A 363 4.53 -63.78 -25.43
C ALA A 363 3.72 -64.62 -26.43
N LEU A 364 3.22 -64.01 -27.51
CA LEU A 364 2.49 -64.72 -28.58
C LEU A 364 3.38 -65.74 -29.31
N TRP A 365 4.66 -65.43 -29.49
CA TRP A 365 5.64 -66.33 -30.12
C TRP A 365 6.25 -67.37 -29.16
N GLY A 366 5.75 -67.48 -27.93
CA GLY A 366 6.15 -68.54 -26.98
C GLY A 366 7.57 -68.37 -26.44
N ALA A 367 8.11 -67.15 -26.42
CA ALA A 367 9.46 -66.85 -25.95
C ALA A 367 9.57 -66.86 -24.41
N ASN A 368 9.40 -68.04 -23.80
CA ASN A 368 9.42 -68.21 -22.34
C ASN A 368 10.83 -68.56 -21.85
N GLY A 369 11.65 -67.53 -21.61
CA GLY A 369 12.99 -67.68 -21.03
C GLY A 369 13.83 -66.40 -21.05
N VAL A 370 14.93 -66.36 -20.28
CA VAL A 370 15.81 -65.18 -20.13
C VAL A 370 16.31 -64.65 -21.48
N ARG A 371 16.64 -65.53 -22.42
CA ARG A 371 17.05 -65.14 -23.78
C ARG A 371 15.94 -64.45 -24.57
N GLY A 372 14.70 -64.94 -24.45
CA GLY A 372 13.53 -64.33 -25.08
C GLY A 372 13.29 -62.92 -24.55
N LEU A 373 13.35 -62.75 -23.22
CA LEU A 373 13.24 -61.45 -22.57
C LEU A 373 14.28 -60.46 -23.12
N LEU A 374 15.56 -60.83 -23.15
CA LEU A 374 16.64 -59.98 -23.65
C LEU A 374 16.46 -59.55 -25.11
N VAL A 375 16.01 -60.46 -25.99
CA VAL A 375 15.75 -60.15 -27.39
C VAL A 375 14.63 -59.12 -27.53
N TRP A 376 13.50 -59.32 -26.84
CA TRP A 376 12.35 -58.42 -26.94
C TRP A 376 12.59 -57.08 -26.24
N THR A 377 13.41 -57.03 -25.18
CA THR A 377 13.92 -55.77 -24.62
C THR A 377 14.76 -55.03 -25.66
N GLY A 378 15.66 -55.72 -26.37
CA GLY A 378 16.47 -55.13 -27.44
C GLY A 378 15.64 -54.55 -28.58
N VAL A 379 14.60 -55.29 -29.02
CA VAL A 379 13.63 -54.83 -30.02
C VAL A 379 12.88 -53.58 -29.53
N ALA A 380 12.43 -53.57 -28.29
CA ALA A 380 11.73 -52.44 -27.69
C ALA A 380 12.61 -51.17 -27.64
N VAL A 381 13.88 -51.30 -27.23
CA VAL A 381 14.84 -50.20 -27.22
C VAL A 381 15.08 -49.66 -28.63
N ALA A 382 15.27 -50.54 -29.62
CA ALA A 382 15.45 -50.13 -31.01
C ALA A 382 14.24 -49.38 -31.56
N LEU A 383 13.02 -49.88 -31.29
CA LEU A 383 11.77 -49.22 -31.67
C LEU A 383 11.62 -47.85 -31.01
N SER A 384 11.89 -47.74 -29.70
CA SER A 384 11.90 -46.44 -29.01
C SER A 384 12.92 -45.48 -29.63
N LEU A 385 14.13 -45.95 -29.95
CA LEU A 385 15.16 -45.13 -30.60
C LEU A 385 14.68 -44.61 -31.97
N VAL A 386 14.07 -45.48 -32.79
CA VAL A 386 13.50 -45.08 -34.09
C VAL A 386 12.39 -44.04 -33.90
N LEU A 387 11.50 -44.21 -32.93
CA LEU A 387 10.45 -43.22 -32.65
C LEU A 387 11.01 -41.86 -32.24
N THR A 388 12.15 -41.80 -31.53
CA THR A 388 12.81 -40.51 -31.23
C THR A 388 13.35 -39.78 -32.46
N THR A 389 13.53 -40.48 -33.58
CA THR A 389 13.93 -39.84 -34.84
C THR A 389 12.76 -39.13 -35.55
N LEU A 390 11.51 -39.38 -35.17
CA LEU A 390 10.36 -38.70 -35.75
C LEU A 390 10.35 -37.21 -35.36
N SER A 391 10.12 -36.33 -36.33
CA SER A 391 10.08 -34.87 -36.16
C SER A 391 9.30 -34.39 -34.93
N PRO A 392 8.04 -34.83 -34.67
CA PRO A 392 7.28 -34.38 -33.52
C PRO A 392 7.86 -34.82 -32.17
N VAL A 393 8.39 -36.06 -32.08
CA VAL A 393 9.01 -36.59 -30.86
C VAL A 393 10.34 -35.88 -30.59
N ARG A 394 11.12 -35.64 -31.64
CA ARG A 394 12.40 -34.93 -31.55
C ARG A 394 12.22 -33.47 -31.10
N ALA A 395 11.19 -32.79 -31.60
CA ALA A 395 10.85 -31.43 -31.17
C ALA A 395 10.44 -31.40 -29.68
N MET A 396 9.64 -32.37 -29.24
CA MET A 396 9.24 -32.52 -27.84
C MET A 396 10.44 -32.78 -26.91
N LEU A 397 11.36 -33.66 -27.30
CA LEU A 397 12.57 -33.98 -26.53
C LEU A 397 13.55 -32.79 -26.45
N ARG A 398 13.67 -31.99 -27.51
CA ARG A 398 14.48 -30.76 -27.49
C ARG A 398 13.88 -29.70 -26.58
N ASP A 399 12.55 -29.53 -26.57
CA ASP A 399 11.90 -28.59 -25.65
C ASP A 399 12.12 -29.00 -24.19
N LEU A 400 12.10 -30.31 -23.89
CA LEU A 400 12.44 -30.87 -22.58
C LEU A 400 13.91 -30.66 -22.20
N GLY A 401 14.84 -30.91 -23.13
CA GLY A 401 16.28 -30.72 -22.90
C GLY A 401 16.62 -29.26 -22.59
N ASN A 402 16.08 -28.32 -23.38
CA ASN A 402 16.30 -26.88 -23.18
C ASN A 402 15.75 -26.36 -21.83
N ARG A 403 14.80 -27.07 -21.22
CA ARG A 403 14.22 -26.73 -19.90
C ARG A 403 15.05 -27.27 -18.73
N LEU A 404 15.75 -28.39 -18.90
CA LEU A 404 16.63 -28.95 -17.86
C LEU A 404 17.97 -28.18 -17.75
N GLU A 405 18.38 -27.51 -18.83
CA GLU A 405 19.62 -26.71 -18.87
C GLU A 405 19.48 -25.26 -18.36
N ARG A 406 18.25 -24.80 -18.07
CA ARG A 406 18.01 -23.44 -17.56
C ARG A 406 17.50 -23.48 -16.11
N PRO A 407 18.36 -23.26 -15.10
CA PRO A 407 17.93 -23.17 -13.70
C PRO A 407 17.05 -21.94 -13.39
#